data_AF-A0A3C1BCV1-F1
#
_entry.id   AF-A0A3C1BCV1-F1
#
_cell.length_a   1.000
_cell.length_b   1.000
_cell.length_c   1.000
_cell.angle_alpha   90.00
_cell.angle_beta   90.00
_cell.angle_gamma   90.00
#
_symmetry.space_group_name_H-M   'P 1'
#
loop_
_entity.id
_entity.type
_entity.pdbx_description
1 polymer ?
#
loop_
_entity_poly.entity_id
_entity_poly.type
_entity_poly.pdbx_seq_one_letter_code
_entity_poly.pdbx_strand_id
1 'polypeptide(L)'
;MKIFKNRKIWVMATVTCALGYLVSCTKKDQVIINNAPVSTTTLVSVKTATAPAIDGTIESVWNSAPKLNFTPTVPNPGNGLFSGYHGETYPATLRSMYDDKYIYFLAEWKDAGKSVYVATWYFNPTTQRWAQEPTSRTYDSNGNLTRDGFGEDKFAMLFNIDNSTPLFATQTCYATCHIFTPYTNFSVTPAVEVSNANNGNHYTNGPEEKIDMWWGHLSRDVIFNQIDDEYQDWAGGPGVTALVGGSGNGRHVDDLTVTGASTTWPYAPTYATAAPQGALNNKQTLKLDGTGAKVTVPMWIIPGATSYYYILASDTLAGGKAAKITGVSSAGALTYNGGTVDPTTGTDYQRTGDAVYGGDGPKCFPSYIASPLIGGQADITGAAVYTGSGWIVEYKRLLKTADVLKQDVDFSSLQDQPFGFAIWNQSNYQHGIQPYLTLTFKK
;
A
#
# COMPACT_ATOMS: atom_id res chain seq x y z
N MET A 1 -45.77 67.60 21.03
CA MET A 1 -44.49 67.32 20.32
C MET A 1 -43.47 68.48 20.40
N LYS A 2 -43.08 68.96 21.60
CA LYS A 2 -41.98 69.96 21.74
C LYS A 2 -40.62 69.35 22.07
N ILE A 3 -40.59 68.07 22.48
CA ILE A 3 -39.38 67.33 22.86
C ILE A 3 -38.42 67.13 21.66
N PHE A 4 -38.93 66.88 20.45
CA PHE A 4 -38.08 66.60 19.27
C PHE A 4 -37.42 67.83 18.63
N LYS A 5 -37.69 69.06 19.10
CA LYS A 5 -37.08 70.29 18.58
C LYS A 5 -35.86 70.75 19.38
N ASN A 6 -35.52 70.09 20.49
CA ASN A 6 -34.39 70.48 21.31
C ASN A 6 -33.09 69.91 20.72
N ARG A 7 -32.21 70.80 20.23
CA ARG A 7 -30.91 70.45 19.65
C ARG A 7 -30.04 69.61 20.59
N LYS A 8 -30.18 69.79 21.91
CA LYS A 8 -29.45 69.00 22.92
C LYS A 8 -29.90 67.54 22.96
N ILE A 9 -31.16 67.24 22.64
CA ILE A 9 -31.69 65.87 22.61
C ILE A 9 -31.13 65.12 21.41
N TRP A 10 -31.01 65.77 20.25
CA TRP A 10 -30.39 65.16 19.08
C TRP A 10 -28.90 64.92 19.27
N VAL A 11 -28.16 65.86 19.91
CA VAL A 11 -26.75 65.65 20.23
C VAL A 11 -26.57 64.47 21.20
N MET A 12 -27.38 64.37 22.26
CA MET A 12 -27.31 63.23 23.18
C MET A 12 -27.70 61.92 22.50
N ALA A 13 -28.72 61.91 21.63
CA ALA A 13 -29.11 60.72 20.88
C ALA A 13 -27.98 60.26 19.94
N THR A 14 -27.34 61.18 19.21
CA THR A 14 -26.23 60.85 18.31
C THR A 14 -25.01 60.33 19.08
N VAL A 15 -24.66 60.96 20.21
CA VAL A 15 -23.55 60.47 21.07
C VAL A 15 -23.87 59.11 21.67
N THR A 16 -25.11 58.88 22.10
CA THR A 16 -25.54 57.58 22.66
C THR A 16 -25.54 56.48 21.58
N CYS A 17 -26.01 56.78 20.37
CA CYS A 17 -25.94 55.85 19.24
C CYS A 17 -24.50 55.57 18.79
N ALA A 18 -23.63 56.60 18.78
CA ALA A 18 -22.22 56.45 18.42
C ALA A 18 -21.44 55.63 19.46
N LEU A 19 -21.69 55.85 20.76
CA LEU A 19 -21.16 55.03 21.84
C LEU A 19 -21.70 53.60 21.79
N GLY A 20 -23.00 53.42 21.50
CA GLY A 20 -23.60 52.10 21.27
C GLY A 20 -22.98 51.35 20.09
N TYR A 21 -22.65 52.04 18.99
CA TYR A 21 -21.95 51.48 17.84
C TYR A 21 -20.51 51.08 18.18
N LEU A 22 -19.77 51.93 18.91
CA LEU A 22 -18.42 51.62 19.38
C LEU A 22 -18.36 50.42 20.34
N VAL A 23 -19.40 50.22 21.17
CA VAL A 23 -19.53 49.06 22.08
C VAL A 23 -20.06 47.81 21.37
N SER A 24 -20.87 47.97 20.30
CA SER A 24 -21.33 46.86 19.45
C SER A 24 -20.23 46.27 18.56
N CYS A 25 -19.12 46.99 18.35
CA CYS A 25 -17.93 46.54 17.64
C CYS A 25 -16.85 45.94 18.58
N THR A 26 -17.26 45.17 19.60
CA THR A 26 -16.33 44.44 20.50
C THR A 26 -16.00 43.02 20.05
N LYS A 27 -16.50 42.57 18.89
CA LYS A 27 -16.13 41.26 18.32
C LYS A 27 -14.80 41.33 17.56
N LYS A 28 -13.70 41.64 18.25
CA LYS A 28 -12.35 41.54 17.66
C LYS A 28 -11.86 40.10 17.49
N ASP A 29 -12.52 39.14 18.15
CA ASP A 29 -12.14 37.73 18.14
C ASP A 29 -13.33 36.81 17.80
N GLN A 30 -14.11 37.15 16.76
CA GLN A 30 -14.92 36.10 16.15
C GLN A 30 -13.97 35.13 15.44
N VAL A 31 -13.66 34.02 16.13
CA VAL A 31 -13.19 32.81 15.48
C VAL A 31 -14.28 32.45 14.47
N ILE A 32 -14.05 32.76 13.20
CA ILE A 32 -14.81 32.16 12.12
C ILE A 32 -14.39 30.69 12.16
N ILE A 33 -15.18 29.87 12.87
CA ILE A 33 -15.11 28.44 12.70
C ILE A 33 -15.59 28.23 11.27
N ASN A 34 -14.65 28.15 10.34
CA ASN A 34 -14.93 27.94 8.94
C ASN A 34 -15.37 26.48 8.82
N ASN A 35 -16.65 26.21 9.11
CA ASN A 35 -17.31 24.93 8.88
C ASN A 35 -17.55 24.73 7.36
N ALA A 36 -16.58 25.09 6.53
CA ALA A 36 -16.60 24.67 5.13
C ALA A 36 -16.67 23.14 5.15
N PRO A 37 -17.65 22.52 4.47
CA PRO A 37 -17.77 21.08 4.46
C PRO A 37 -16.45 20.49 3.97
N VAL A 38 -15.92 19.54 4.75
CA VAL A 38 -14.70 18.83 4.36
C VAL A 38 -15.00 18.05 3.09
N SER A 39 -14.15 18.21 2.08
CA SER A 39 -14.32 17.53 0.80
C SER A 39 -14.25 16.02 0.98
N THR A 40 -15.05 15.27 0.21
CA THR A 40 -15.02 13.80 0.18
C THR A 40 -14.64 13.21 -1.17
N THR A 41 -14.45 14.05 -2.18
CA THR A 41 -14.12 13.64 -3.56
C THR A 41 -12.98 14.45 -4.18
N THR A 42 -12.75 15.68 -3.73
CA THR A 42 -11.73 16.57 -4.29
C THR A 42 -10.60 16.82 -3.30
N LEU A 43 -9.40 16.38 -3.64
CA LEU A 43 -8.16 16.73 -2.96
C LEU A 43 -7.62 18.03 -3.56
N VAL A 44 -7.40 19.05 -2.73
CA VAL A 44 -6.82 20.30 -3.19
C VAL A 44 -5.34 20.33 -2.83
N SER A 45 -4.47 20.32 -3.84
CA SER A 45 -3.03 20.56 -3.67
C SER A 45 -2.76 22.06 -3.65
N VAL A 46 -2.24 22.55 -2.53
CA VAL A 46 -1.93 23.99 -2.37
C VAL A 46 -0.45 24.27 -2.60
N LYS A 47 -0.15 25.38 -3.28
CA LYS A 47 1.25 25.81 -3.45
C LYS A 47 1.85 26.17 -2.08
N THR A 48 3.05 25.66 -1.80
CA THR A 48 3.81 25.97 -0.58
C THR A 48 5.17 26.58 -0.91
N ALA A 49 5.63 27.50 -0.06
CA ALA A 49 7.00 28.03 -0.09
C ALA A 49 7.93 27.26 0.87
N THR A 50 7.38 26.41 1.72
CA THR A 50 8.12 25.59 2.68
C THR A 50 7.73 24.14 2.46
N ALA A 51 8.67 23.34 1.97
CA ALA A 51 8.46 21.91 1.82
C ALA A 51 8.26 21.26 3.20
N PRO A 52 7.27 20.37 3.38
CA PRO A 52 7.22 19.50 4.56
C PRO A 52 8.43 18.57 4.57
N ALA A 53 8.86 18.14 5.76
CA ALA A 53 9.74 16.98 5.85
C ALA A 53 8.93 15.73 5.48
N ILE A 54 9.63 14.67 5.06
CA ILE A 54 9.01 13.37 4.80
C ILE A 54 9.59 12.43 5.85
N ASP A 55 8.99 12.47 7.04
CA ASP A 55 9.49 11.74 8.20
C ASP A 55 8.39 11.13 9.08
N GLY A 56 7.11 11.32 8.71
CA GLY A 56 5.95 10.83 9.45
C GLY A 56 5.50 11.75 10.59
N THR A 57 6.02 12.97 10.66
CA THR A 57 5.64 14.00 11.63
C THR A 57 4.81 15.09 10.96
N ILE A 58 3.55 15.24 11.36
CA ILE A 58 2.67 16.27 10.78
C ILE A 58 3.08 17.66 11.27
N GLU A 59 3.79 18.43 10.45
CA GLU A 59 4.17 19.80 10.80
C GLU A 59 3.07 20.81 10.47
N SER A 60 3.22 22.04 11.00
CA SER A 60 2.22 23.08 10.88
C SER A 60 1.94 23.51 9.43
N VAL A 61 2.87 23.25 8.50
CA VAL A 61 2.69 23.60 7.08
C VAL A 61 1.51 22.86 6.45
N TRP A 62 1.23 21.61 6.89
CA TRP A 62 0.06 20.84 6.49
C TRP A 62 -1.28 21.47 6.85
N ASN A 63 -1.32 22.40 7.81
CA ASN A 63 -2.56 23.10 8.17
C ASN A 63 -3.07 24.04 7.06
N SER A 64 -2.20 24.40 6.10
CA SER A 64 -2.60 25.18 4.93
C SER A 64 -3.35 24.36 3.88
N ALA A 65 -3.17 23.03 3.86
CA ALA A 65 -3.80 22.12 2.92
C ALA A 65 -5.17 21.63 3.43
N PRO A 66 -6.26 21.81 2.65
CA PRO A 66 -7.56 21.24 2.99
C PRO A 66 -7.47 19.72 3.13
N LYS A 67 -8.13 19.15 4.15
CA LYS A 67 -8.28 17.70 4.27
C LYS A 67 -9.33 17.20 3.27
N LEU A 68 -9.02 16.13 2.56
CA LEU A 68 -9.98 15.23 1.93
C LEU A 68 -10.29 14.11 2.93
N ASN A 69 -11.57 13.86 3.22
CA ASN A 69 -12.02 12.75 4.05
C ASN A 69 -12.68 11.69 3.19
N PHE A 70 -12.29 10.43 3.31
CA PHE A 70 -12.85 9.36 2.51
C PHE A 70 -12.83 8.03 3.25
N THR A 71 -13.47 7.01 2.70
CA THR A 71 -13.63 5.71 3.39
C THR A 71 -13.53 4.59 2.36
N PRO A 72 -12.28 4.18 2.01
CA PRO A 72 -12.07 3.00 1.21
C PRO A 72 -12.80 1.81 1.83
N THR A 73 -13.54 1.08 0.99
CA THR A 73 -14.39 -0.04 1.42
C THR A 73 -14.02 -1.27 0.63
N VAL A 74 -13.86 -2.41 1.29
CA VAL A 74 -13.56 -3.68 0.61
C VAL A 74 -14.78 -4.12 -0.19
N PRO A 75 -14.70 -4.19 -1.53
CA PRO A 75 -15.87 -4.53 -2.33
C PRO A 75 -16.23 -6.01 -2.20
N ASN A 76 -17.46 -6.34 -2.60
CA ASN A 76 -17.89 -7.72 -2.81
C ASN A 76 -18.13 -7.97 -4.31
N PRO A 77 -17.14 -8.49 -5.03
CA PRO A 77 -17.29 -8.81 -6.45
C PRO A 77 -18.09 -10.10 -6.71
N GLY A 78 -18.53 -10.84 -5.69
CA GLY A 78 -19.33 -12.06 -5.88
C GLY A 78 -18.56 -13.27 -6.42
N ASN A 79 -17.23 -13.19 -6.54
CA ASN A 79 -16.37 -14.29 -7.00
C ASN A 79 -15.49 -14.91 -5.89
N GLY A 80 -15.68 -14.48 -4.64
CA GLY A 80 -14.94 -14.97 -3.48
C GLY A 80 -13.53 -14.40 -3.28
N LEU A 81 -13.03 -13.53 -4.16
CA LEU A 81 -11.67 -12.94 -4.06
C LEU A 81 -11.42 -12.26 -2.70
N PHE A 82 -12.37 -11.46 -2.23
CA PHE A 82 -12.25 -10.74 -0.95
C PHE A 82 -13.00 -11.41 0.20
N SER A 83 -13.19 -12.74 0.11
CA SER A 83 -13.90 -13.52 1.13
C SER A 83 -13.33 -13.25 2.52
N GLY A 84 -14.23 -12.97 3.45
CA GLY A 84 -13.86 -12.66 4.82
C GLY A 84 -13.63 -11.18 5.11
N TYR A 85 -13.44 -10.31 4.11
CA TYR A 85 -13.12 -8.89 4.31
C TYR A 85 -14.21 -7.95 3.76
N HIS A 86 -15.24 -8.47 3.10
CA HIS A 86 -16.28 -7.66 2.44
C HIS A 86 -16.92 -6.63 3.39
N GLY A 87 -16.98 -5.38 2.94
CA GLY A 87 -17.59 -4.29 3.69
C GLY A 87 -16.74 -3.76 4.83
N GLU A 88 -15.53 -4.27 5.07
CA GLU A 88 -14.57 -3.60 5.93
C GLU A 88 -14.23 -2.21 5.35
N THR A 89 -14.06 -1.24 6.24
CA THR A 89 -13.89 0.16 5.89
C THR A 89 -12.67 0.74 6.58
N TYR A 90 -11.98 1.65 5.91
CA TYR A 90 -10.74 2.24 6.40
C TYR A 90 -10.80 3.77 6.39
N PRO A 91 -11.57 4.42 7.27
CA PRO A 91 -11.70 5.87 7.28
C PRO A 91 -10.33 6.57 7.28
N ALA A 92 -10.11 7.41 6.27
CA ALA A 92 -8.82 8.02 5.99
C ALA A 92 -8.96 9.51 5.68
N THR A 93 -7.87 10.24 5.86
CA THR A 93 -7.74 11.61 5.41
C THR A 93 -6.50 11.78 4.54
N LEU A 94 -6.60 12.64 3.53
CA LEU A 94 -5.49 12.97 2.63
C LEU A 94 -5.36 14.49 2.51
N ARG A 95 -4.13 14.99 2.53
CA ARG A 95 -3.77 16.37 2.23
C ARG A 95 -2.72 16.37 1.13
N SER A 96 -2.67 17.46 0.36
CA SER A 96 -1.63 17.64 -0.65
C SER A 96 -1.12 19.07 -0.70
N MET A 97 0.16 19.20 -0.98
CA MET A 97 0.85 20.45 -1.30
C MET A 97 1.73 20.25 -2.52
N TYR A 98 2.18 21.33 -3.12
CA TYR A 98 3.23 21.29 -4.13
C TYR A 98 4.11 22.54 -4.05
N ASP A 99 5.36 22.42 -4.48
CA ASP A 99 6.25 23.56 -4.70
C ASP A 99 6.68 23.63 -6.18
N ASP A 100 7.74 24.35 -6.52
CA ASP A 100 8.19 24.47 -7.91
C ASP A 100 8.83 23.17 -8.45
N LYS A 101 9.03 22.14 -7.62
CA LYS A 101 9.72 20.89 -7.97
C LYS A 101 8.92 19.63 -7.63
N TYR A 102 8.27 19.58 -6.48
CA TYR A 102 7.68 18.38 -5.92
C TYR A 102 6.18 18.56 -5.66
N ILE A 103 5.48 17.43 -5.70
CA ILE A 103 4.17 17.27 -5.08
C ILE A 103 4.32 16.44 -3.81
N TYR A 104 3.56 16.79 -2.79
CA TYR A 104 3.60 16.20 -1.45
C TYR A 104 2.21 15.69 -1.08
N PHE A 105 2.18 14.58 -0.35
CA PHE A 105 0.97 13.99 0.18
C PHE A 105 1.16 13.58 1.64
N LEU A 106 0.08 13.74 2.42
CA LEU A 106 -0.03 13.26 3.79
C LEU A 106 -1.31 12.45 3.90
N ALA A 107 -1.17 11.14 4.07
CA ALA A 107 -2.25 10.22 4.33
C ALA A 107 -2.28 9.85 5.82
N GLU A 108 -3.47 9.83 6.41
CA GLU A 108 -3.71 9.41 7.79
C GLU A 108 -4.89 8.43 7.80
N TRP A 109 -4.76 7.27 8.43
CA TRP A 109 -5.90 6.38 8.67
C TRP A 109 -5.77 5.66 10.00
N LYS A 110 -6.92 5.25 10.55
CA LYS A 110 -6.96 4.50 11.80
C LYS A 110 -6.69 3.03 11.55
N ASP A 111 -5.91 2.45 12.45
CA ASP A 111 -5.58 1.04 12.45
C ASP A 111 -5.28 0.56 13.87
N ALA A 112 -6.00 -0.45 14.33
CA ALA A 112 -5.78 -1.03 15.65
C ALA A 112 -4.50 -1.87 15.72
N GLY A 113 -4.01 -2.34 14.57
CA GLY A 113 -2.80 -3.15 14.45
C GLY A 113 -1.66 -2.38 13.78
N LYS A 114 -0.44 -2.86 14.03
CA LYS A 114 0.75 -2.53 13.23
C LYS A 114 1.17 -3.80 12.47
N SER A 115 0.57 -4.03 11.31
CA SER A 115 0.71 -5.29 10.58
C SER A 115 1.97 -5.28 9.73
N VAL A 116 3.12 -5.50 10.37
CA VAL A 116 4.45 -5.54 9.72
C VAL A 116 5.07 -6.94 9.64
N TYR A 117 4.47 -7.92 10.32
CA TYR A 117 4.91 -9.32 10.29
C TYR A 117 4.15 -10.07 9.19
N VAL A 118 4.75 -10.11 8.00
CA VAL A 118 4.12 -10.71 6.82
C VAL A 118 4.53 -12.17 6.69
N ALA A 119 3.56 -13.09 6.60
CA ALA A 119 3.78 -14.51 6.31
C ALA A 119 4.90 -15.16 7.15
N THR A 120 5.01 -14.79 8.42
CA THR A 120 6.08 -15.19 9.35
C THR A 120 6.33 -16.71 9.32
N TRP A 121 7.60 -17.10 9.33
CA TRP A 121 7.99 -18.49 9.52
C TRP A 121 7.87 -18.90 10.98
N TYR A 122 7.05 -19.91 11.24
CA TYR A 122 6.92 -20.57 12.54
C TYR A 122 7.16 -22.07 12.41
N PHE A 123 7.51 -22.70 13.53
CA PHE A 123 7.60 -24.14 13.68
C PHE A 123 6.27 -24.69 14.17
N ASN A 124 5.73 -25.65 13.43
CA ASN A 124 4.54 -26.40 13.80
C ASN A 124 4.96 -27.69 14.53
N PRO A 125 4.74 -27.80 15.85
CA PRO A 125 5.17 -28.97 16.62
C PRO A 125 4.38 -30.24 16.26
N THR A 126 3.15 -30.12 15.76
CA THR A 126 2.31 -31.25 15.37
C THR A 126 2.83 -31.93 14.11
N THR A 127 3.26 -31.14 13.12
CA THR A 127 3.82 -31.68 11.87
C THR A 127 5.34 -31.84 11.92
N GLN A 128 6.00 -31.26 12.94
CA GLN A 128 7.45 -31.13 13.05
C GLN A 128 8.06 -30.43 11.83
N ARG A 129 7.36 -29.42 11.29
CA ARG A 129 7.80 -28.67 10.10
C ARG A 129 7.76 -27.18 10.34
N TRP A 130 8.62 -26.47 9.63
CA TRP A 130 8.50 -25.03 9.44
C TRP A 130 7.38 -24.74 8.44
N ALA A 131 6.59 -23.73 8.73
CA ALA A 131 5.49 -23.25 7.90
C ALA A 131 5.46 -21.71 7.93
N GLN A 132 4.78 -21.12 6.95
CA GLN A 132 4.51 -19.68 6.96
C GLN A 132 3.08 -19.42 7.40
N GLU A 133 2.88 -18.32 8.11
CA GLU A 133 1.53 -17.80 8.34
C GLU A 133 0.82 -17.48 7.01
N PRO A 134 -0.50 -17.67 6.92
CA PRO A 134 -1.25 -17.28 5.75
C PRO A 134 -1.33 -15.75 5.68
N THR A 135 -1.27 -15.16 4.48
CA THR A 135 -1.33 -13.70 4.31
C THR A 135 -2.76 -13.14 4.29
N SER A 136 -3.76 -14.02 4.33
CA SER A 136 -5.20 -13.70 4.40
C SER A 136 -5.88 -14.67 5.35
N ARG A 137 -7.07 -14.29 5.85
CA ARG A 137 -7.93 -15.17 6.66
C ARG A 137 -8.16 -16.52 6.00
N THR A 138 -7.99 -17.61 6.75
CA THR A 138 -8.24 -18.98 6.27
C THR A 138 -9.45 -19.59 6.96
N TYR A 139 -10.20 -20.42 6.24
CA TYR A 139 -11.45 -21.01 6.71
C TYR A 139 -11.42 -22.53 6.58
N ASP A 140 -12.15 -23.23 7.46
CA ASP A 140 -12.42 -24.65 7.30
C ASP A 140 -13.50 -24.91 6.23
N SER A 141 -13.81 -26.18 5.96
CA SER A 141 -14.82 -26.57 4.97
C SER A 141 -16.25 -26.13 5.33
N ASN A 142 -16.50 -25.74 6.57
CA ASN A 142 -17.78 -25.25 7.06
C ASN A 142 -17.85 -23.71 7.05
N GLY A 143 -16.78 -23.04 6.61
CA GLY A 143 -16.68 -21.58 6.57
C GLY A 143 -16.31 -20.94 7.92
N ASN A 144 -15.85 -21.72 8.91
CA ASN A 144 -15.37 -21.14 10.17
C ASN A 144 -13.94 -20.64 10.00
N LEU A 145 -13.65 -19.46 10.55
CA LEU A 145 -12.30 -18.91 10.56
C LEU A 145 -11.36 -19.82 11.37
N THR A 146 -10.24 -20.21 10.76
CA THR A 146 -9.23 -21.11 11.35
C THR A 146 -7.92 -20.41 11.68
N ARG A 147 -7.61 -19.32 10.97
CA ARG A 147 -6.46 -18.47 11.22
C ARG A 147 -6.74 -17.08 10.63
N ASP A 148 -6.43 -16.04 11.38
CA ASP A 148 -6.46 -14.69 10.84
C ASP A 148 -5.33 -14.46 9.81
N GLY A 149 -5.42 -13.38 9.04
CA GLY A 149 -4.38 -13.03 8.07
C GLY A 149 -3.12 -12.48 8.74
N PHE A 150 -1.95 -12.83 8.21
CA PHE A 150 -0.65 -12.19 8.49
C PHE A 150 -0.18 -11.48 7.23
N GLY A 151 -1.08 -10.64 6.70
CA GLY A 151 -0.78 -9.71 5.62
C GLY A 151 -0.12 -8.44 6.15
N GLU A 152 0.11 -7.51 5.24
CA GLU A 152 0.80 -6.24 5.52
C GLU A 152 -0.19 -5.07 5.47
N ASP A 153 0.03 -4.06 6.30
CA ASP A 153 -0.63 -2.76 6.11
C ASP A 153 -0.01 -2.04 4.90
N LYS A 154 -0.85 -1.58 3.97
CA LYS A 154 -0.41 -0.98 2.70
C LYS A 154 -1.37 0.09 2.25
N PHE A 155 -0.92 0.93 1.33
CA PHE A 155 -1.81 1.81 0.56
C PHE A 155 -1.37 1.86 -0.90
N ALA A 156 -2.29 2.20 -1.81
CA ALA A 156 -1.96 2.48 -3.20
C ALA A 156 -2.67 3.74 -3.67
N MET A 157 -2.02 4.51 -4.53
CA MET A 157 -2.58 5.68 -5.20
C MET A 157 -2.36 5.54 -6.71
N LEU A 158 -3.43 5.67 -7.50
CA LEU A 158 -3.39 5.45 -8.95
C LEU A 158 -3.67 6.74 -9.72
N PHE A 159 -2.92 6.99 -10.80
CA PHE A 159 -3.12 8.14 -11.70
C PHE A 159 -3.19 7.72 -13.17
N ASN A 160 -3.93 8.50 -13.97
CA ASN A 160 -4.05 8.26 -15.41
C ASN A 160 -2.93 8.95 -16.18
N ILE A 161 -1.96 8.18 -16.69
CA ILE A 161 -0.84 8.72 -17.44
C ILE A 161 -1.34 9.25 -18.79
N ASP A 162 -0.99 10.48 -19.15
CA ASP A 162 -1.35 11.13 -20.42
C ASP A 162 -2.87 11.15 -20.73
N ASN A 163 -3.74 10.96 -19.73
CA ASN A 163 -5.16 10.65 -19.93
C ASN A 163 -5.40 9.48 -20.91
N SER A 164 -4.45 8.54 -20.95
CA SER A 164 -4.40 7.46 -21.93
C SER A 164 -5.48 6.40 -21.71
N THR A 165 -5.95 6.23 -20.47
CA THR A 165 -6.96 5.22 -20.08
C THR A 165 -8.33 5.87 -19.92
N PRO A 166 -9.25 5.84 -20.91
CA PRO A 166 -10.49 6.62 -20.87
C PRO A 166 -11.44 6.18 -19.76
N LEU A 167 -11.49 4.87 -19.46
CA LEU A 167 -12.32 4.33 -18.38
C LEU A 167 -11.87 4.85 -17.01
N PHE A 168 -10.59 5.18 -16.83
CA PHE A 168 -10.08 5.66 -15.54
C PHE A 168 -10.72 6.99 -15.13
N ALA A 169 -11.06 7.86 -16.09
CA ALA A 169 -11.77 9.10 -15.81
C ALA A 169 -13.14 8.91 -15.14
N THR A 170 -13.78 7.75 -15.35
CA THR A 170 -15.13 7.45 -14.85
C THR A 170 -15.19 6.25 -13.90
N GLN A 171 -14.07 5.58 -13.63
CA GLN A 171 -13.98 4.35 -12.83
C GLN A 171 -12.77 4.31 -11.88
N THR A 172 -11.72 5.10 -12.15
CA THR A 172 -10.46 5.12 -11.38
C THR A 172 -9.93 3.70 -11.12
N CYS A 173 -9.76 3.27 -9.87
CA CYS A 173 -9.28 1.92 -9.53
C CYS A 173 -10.05 0.77 -10.20
N TYR A 174 -11.36 0.92 -10.47
CA TYR A 174 -12.14 -0.12 -11.13
C TYR A 174 -11.81 -0.26 -12.62
N ALA A 175 -11.26 0.77 -13.26
CA ALA A 175 -10.94 0.75 -14.69
C ALA A 175 -9.91 -0.31 -15.06
N THR A 176 -9.02 -0.64 -14.12
CA THR A 176 -7.98 -1.65 -14.31
C THR A 176 -8.23 -2.93 -13.53
N CYS A 177 -9.35 -3.03 -12.81
CA CYS A 177 -9.64 -4.17 -11.95
C CYS A 177 -10.30 -5.32 -12.74
N HIS A 178 -9.51 -6.33 -13.13
CA HIS A 178 -9.95 -7.42 -14.01
C HIS A 178 -10.39 -8.68 -13.27
N ILE A 179 -11.11 -8.51 -12.17
CA ILE A 179 -11.63 -9.58 -11.32
C ILE A 179 -12.79 -10.37 -11.97
N PHE A 180 -13.41 -9.81 -13.01
CA PHE A 180 -14.53 -10.39 -13.75
C PHE A 180 -14.14 -11.03 -15.10
N THR A 181 -12.85 -11.11 -15.40
CA THR A 181 -12.35 -11.68 -16.64
C THR A 181 -11.79 -13.08 -16.36
N PRO A 182 -12.58 -14.17 -16.53
CA PRO A 182 -12.04 -15.52 -16.43
C PRO A 182 -11.01 -15.75 -17.56
N TYR A 183 -10.14 -16.74 -17.35
CA TYR A 183 -9.19 -17.19 -18.37
C TYR A 183 -9.26 -18.70 -18.52
N THR A 184 -8.88 -19.21 -19.68
CA THR A 184 -8.80 -20.66 -19.90
C THR A 184 -7.44 -21.16 -19.44
N ASN A 185 -7.42 -22.04 -18.44
CA ASN A 185 -6.21 -22.70 -17.96
C ASN A 185 -5.92 -23.95 -18.79
N PHE A 186 -4.90 -23.86 -19.65
CA PHE A 186 -4.41 -24.96 -20.48
C PHE A 186 -3.26 -25.77 -19.86
N SER A 187 -2.84 -25.46 -18.62
CA SER A 187 -1.85 -26.28 -17.89
C SER A 187 -2.43 -27.62 -17.39
N VAL A 188 -3.74 -27.80 -17.53
CA VAL A 188 -4.48 -29.02 -17.18
C VAL A 188 -5.20 -29.57 -18.42
N THR A 189 -5.44 -30.88 -18.45
CA THR A 189 -6.09 -31.57 -19.57
C THR A 189 -7.34 -32.31 -19.10
N PRO A 190 -8.56 -31.98 -19.60
CA PRO A 190 -8.83 -30.93 -20.58
C PRO A 190 -8.62 -29.53 -19.98
N ALA A 191 -8.40 -28.54 -20.85
CA ALA A 191 -8.33 -27.14 -20.43
C ALA A 191 -9.66 -26.72 -19.80
N VAL A 192 -9.60 -25.87 -18.77
CA VAL A 192 -10.78 -25.44 -18.00
C VAL A 192 -10.80 -23.92 -17.86
N GLU A 193 -11.98 -23.30 -17.88
CA GLU A 193 -12.11 -21.91 -17.48
C GLU A 193 -11.89 -21.77 -15.97
N VAL A 194 -11.11 -20.77 -15.59
CA VAL A 194 -10.78 -20.46 -14.20
C VAL A 194 -11.12 -18.99 -13.94
N SER A 195 -11.82 -18.75 -12.85
CA SER A 195 -12.07 -17.39 -12.37
C SER A 195 -10.76 -16.73 -11.92
N ASN A 196 -10.61 -15.42 -12.11
CA ASN A 196 -9.48 -14.64 -11.60
C ASN A 196 -9.55 -14.39 -10.06
N ALA A 197 -10.27 -15.24 -9.33
CA ALA A 197 -10.61 -15.09 -7.91
C ALA A 197 -9.43 -15.27 -6.94
N ASN A 198 -8.25 -15.67 -7.42
CA ASN A 198 -7.07 -15.89 -6.58
C ASN A 198 -5.97 -14.85 -6.77
N ASN A 199 -6.07 -13.97 -7.77
CA ASN A 199 -4.96 -13.10 -8.16
C ASN A 199 -5.34 -11.64 -8.40
N GLY A 200 -6.63 -11.31 -8.57
CA GLY A 200 -7.14 -9.93 -8.53
C GLY A 200 -6.34 -8.94 -9.39
N ASN A 201 -5.94 -9.34 -10.60
CA ASN A 201 -4.94 -8.62 -11.37
C ASN A 201 -5.43 -7.25 -11.85
N HIS A 202 -4.53 -6.27 -11.82
CA HIS A 202 -4.72 -4.94 -12.38
C HIS A 202 -3.98 -4.79 -13.71
N TYR A 203 -4.68 -4.38 -14.77
CA TYR A 203 -4.12 -4.07 -16.09
C TYR A 203 -5.02 -3.12 -16.88
N THR A 204 -4.51 -2.44 -17.91
CA THR A 204 -5.32 -1.55 -18.77
C THR A 204 -5.96 -2.32 -19.93
N ASN A 205 -6.79 -1.66 -20.76
CA ASN A 205 -7.60 -2.28 -21.80
C ASN A 205 -7.11 -2.02 -23.24
N GLY A 206 -6.05 -1.23 -23.42
CA GLY A 206 -5.49 -0.91 -24.73
C GLY A 206 -3.97 -0.73 -24.71
N PRO A 207 -3.29 -0.93 -25.86
CA PRO A 207 -1.83 -0.97 -25.95
C PRO A 207 -1.13 0.32 -25.56
N GLU A 208 -1.82 1.45 -25.69
CA GLU A 208 -1.30 2.78 -25.33
C GLU A 208 -1.82 3.25 -23.97
N GLU A 209 -2.69 2.48 -23.32
CA GLU A 209 -3.25 2.82 -22.02
C GLU A 209 -2.27 2.46 -20.91
N LYS A 210 -1.98 3.42 -20.04
CA LYS A 210 -1.15 3.20 -18.86
C LYS A 210 -1.69 3.90 -17.63
N ILE A 211 -1.52 3.27 -16.47
CA ILE A 211 -1.82 3.83 -15.16
C ILE A 211 -0.56 3.81 -14.32
N ASP A 212 -0.26 4.95 -13.72
CA ASP A 212 0.81 5.12 -12.74
C ASP A 212 0.26 4.63 -11.37
N MET A 213 1.04 3.83 -10.65
CA MET A 213 0.69 3.22 -9.38
C MET A 213 1.78 3.39 -8.33
N TRP A 214 1.48 4.25 -7.36
CA TRP A 214 2.31 4.42 -6.18
C TRP A 214 1.85 3.47 -5.09
N TRP A 215 2.66 2.48 -4.74
CA TRP A 215 2.29 1.39 -3.83
C TRP A 215 3.18 1.36 -2.58
N GLY A 216 2.65 1.78 -1.44
CA GLY A 216 3.40 1.81 -0.19
C GLY A 216 3.25 0.53 0.61
N HIS A 217 4.35 -0.22 0.74
CA HIS A 217 4.46 -1.34 1.68
C HIS A 217 5.03 -0.86 3.02
N LEU A 218 4.19 -0.79 4.06
CA LEU A 218 4.57 -0.13 5.32
C LEU A 218 5.52 -0.94 6.21
N SER A 219 5.83 -2.18 5.84
CA SER A 219 6.87 -3.01 6.44
C SER A 219 8.11 -3.15 5.56
N ARG A 220 8.08 -2.70 4.30
CA ARG A 220 9.16 -2.90 3.32
C ARG A 220 9.78 -1.57 2.91
N ASP A 221 9.27 -0.93 1.87
CA ASP A 221 9.93 0.15 1.13
C ASP A 221 10.20 1.36 2.03
N VAL A 222 9.28 1.63 2.95
CA VAL A 222 9.37 2.74 3.89
C VAL A 222 10.58 2.64 4.85
N ILE A 223 11.16 1.45 5.05
CA ILE A 223 12.38 1.31 5.87
C ILE A 223 13.62 1.91 5.17
N PHE A 224 13.53 2.16 3.86
CA PHE A 224 14.53 2.83 3.04
C PHE A 224 14.13 4.25 2.65
N ASN A 225 13.07 4.79 3.27
CA ASN A 225 12.44 6.05 2.92
C ASN A 225 11.90 6.12 1.47
N GLN A 226 11.38 4.99 0.97
CA GLN A 226 10.88 4.83 -0.39
C GLN A 226 9.42 4.37 -0.39
N ILE A 227 8.73 4.60 -1.50
CA ILE A 227 7.46 3.98 -1.86
C ILE A 227 7.69 3.29 -3.21
N ASP A 228 7.05 2.14 -3.42
CA ASP A 228 7.19 1.37 -4.65
C ASP A 228 6.49 2.09 -5.81
N ASP A 229 7.25 2.56 -6.81
CA ASP A 229 6.69 3.13 -8.03
C ASP A 229 6.57 2.07 -9.12
N GLU A 230 5.33 1.82 -9.53
CA GLU A 230 4.96 0.79 -10.48
C GLU A 230 3.98 1.39 -11.50
N TYR A 231 3.81 0.72 -12.63
CA TYR A 231 2.83 1.07 -13.63
C TYR A 231 2.00 -0.14 -14.05
N GLN A 232 0.83 0.10 -14.65
CA GLN A 232 -0.07 -0.91 -15.19
C GLN A 232 -0.23 -0.71 -16.69
N ASP A 233 -0.17 -1.80 -17.46
CA ASP A 233 -0.34 -1.77 -18.91
C ASP A 233 -1.16 -2.96 -19.45
N TRP A 234 -1.39 -2.94 -20.76
CA TRP A 234 -2.16 -3.97 -21.48
C TRP A 234 -1.27 -5.01 -22.17
N ALA A 235 0.04 -5.06 -21.91
CA ALA A 235 1.07 -5.50 -22.88
C ALA A 235 0.85 -6.75 -23.75
N GLY A 236 0.10 -7.77 -23.31
CA GLY A 236 -0.18 -9.00 -24.06
C GLY A 236 -1.47 -9.02 -24.87
N GLY A 237 -2.33 -8.02 -24.68
CA GLY A 237 -3.63 -7.94 -25.30
C GLY A 237 -4.58 -9.11 -25.00
N PRO A 238 -5.80 -9.10 -25.57
CA PRO A 238 -6.84 -10.09 -25.28
C PRO A 238 -6.42 -11.50 -25.70
N GLY A 239 -5.54 -11.62 -26.70
CA GLY A 239 -5.02 -12.90 -27.17
C GLY A 239 -4.14 -13.62 -26.15
N VAL A 240 -3.50 -12.90 -25.23
CA VAL A 240 -2.69 -13.49 -24.16
C VAL A 240 -3.47 -13.52 -22.84
N THR A 241 -4.18 -12.45 -22.46
CA THR A 241 -4.91 -12.42 -21.17
C THR A 241 -6.00 -13.48 -21.06
N ALA A 242 -6.65 -13.83 -22.17
CA ALA A 242 -7.63 -14.92 -22.18
C ALA A 242 -6.98 -16.31 -21.95
N LEU A 243 -5.67 -16.43 -22.15
CA LEU A 243 -4.91 -17.69 -22.06
C LEU A 243 -4.15 -17.85 -20.74
N VAL A 244 -3.73 -16.75 -20.12
CA VAL A 244 -2.92 -16.78 -18.88
C VAL A 244 -3.49 -15.95 -17.74
N GLY A 245 -4.67 -15.34 -17.93
CA GLY A 245 -5.18 -14.36 -16.99
C GLY A 245 -4.28 -13.13 -16.93
N GLY A 246 -4.10 -12.56 -15.74
CA GLY A 246 -3.25 -11.38 -15.56
C GLY A 246 -1.77 -11.69 -15.35
N SER A 247 -1.27 -12.85 -15.77
CA SER A 247 0.18 -13.01 -16.01
C SER A 247 0.58 -12.62 -17.44
N GLY A 248 -0.38 -12.16 -18.25
CA GLY A 248 -0.19 -11.75 -19.65
C GLY A 248 -0.19 -10.23 -19.85
N ASN A 249 -0.92 -9.53 -18.99
CA ASN A 249 -0.95 -8.08 -18.83
C ASN A 249 -0.89 -7.82 -17.34
N GLY A 250 -0.28 -6.72 -16.92
CA GLY A 250 -0.25 -6.53 -15.49
C GLY A 250 0.38 -5.25 -15.03
N ARG A 251 0.79 -5.40 -13.79
CA ARG A 251 1.42 -4.42 -12.95
C ARG A 251 2.90 -4.72 -12.95
N HIS A 252 3.70 -3.71 -13.21
CA HIS A 252 5.13 -3.81 -13.45
C HIS A 252 5.83 -2.74 -12.66
N VAL A 253 7.02 -3.05 -12.17
CA VAL A 253 7.90 -2.02 -11.64
C VAL A 253 8.36 -1.11 -12.76
N ASP A 254 8.61 0.15 -12.43
CA ASP A 254 9.13 1.13 -13.38
C ASP A 254 10.48 0.73 -13.97
N ASP A 255 10.83 1.36 -15.10
CA ASP A 255 11.93 1.01 -16.02
C ASP A 255 11.75 -0.28 -16.83
N LEU A 256 10.76 -1.13 -16.50
CA LEU A 256 10.51 -2.34 -17.29
C LEU A 256 9.69 -2.03 -18.53
N THR A 257 10.09 -2.56 -19.67
CA THR A 257 9.37 -2.41 -20.93
C THR A 257 9.20 -3.75 -21.61
N VAL A 258 8.20 -3.84 -22.48
CA VAL A 258 8.00 -5.03 -23.33
C VAL A 258 9.17 -5.15 -24.29
N THR A 259 9.85 -6.29 -24.26
CA THR A 259 11.00 -6.62 -25.13
C THR A 259 10.64 -7.61 -26.24
N GLY A 260 9.46 -8.23 -26.16
CA GLY A 260 8.99 -9.20 -27.14
C GLY A 260 7.88 -10.08 -26.57
N ALA A 261 7.77 -11.28 -27.12
CA ALA A 261 6.85 -12.31 -26.68
C ALA A 261 7.60 -13.63 -26.47
N SER A 262 7.15 -14.41 -25.49
CA SER A 262 7.63 -15.77 -25.25
C SER A 262 7.47 -16.59 -26.52
N THR A 263 8.46 -17.43 -26.84
CA THR A 263 8.36 -18.42 -27.93
C THR A 263 7.61 -19.67 -27.50
N THR A 264 7.29 -19.80 -26.21
CA THR A 264 6.54 -20.91 -25.65
C THR A 264 5.08 -20.49 -25.50
N TRP A 265 4.18 -21.30 -26.07
CA TRP A 265 2.73 -21.13 -25.93
C TRP A 265 2.38 -20.98 -24.44
N PRO A 266 1.55 -20.01 -24.04
CA PRO A 266 0.66 -19.17 -24.86
C PRO A 266 1.27 -17.84 -25.37
N TYR A 267 2.59 -17.75 -25.48
CA TYR A 267 3.31 -16.61 -26.08
C TYR A 267 3.12 -15.27 -25.34
N ALA A 268 3.07 -15.33 -24.00
CA ALA A 268 2.94 -14.13 -23.17
C ALA A 268 4.06 -13.11 -23.41
N PRO A 269 3.82 -11.80 -23.22
CA PRO A 269 4.87 -10.78 -23.32
C PRO A 269 6.08 -11.10 -22.45
N THR A 270 7.25 -10.75 -22.96
CA THR A 270 8.49 -10.75 -22.19
C THR A 270 8.87 -9.31 -21.89
N TYR A 271 9.21 -9.03 -20.64
CA TYR A 271 9.66 -7.72 -20.21
C TYR A 271 11.17 -7.68 -20.04
N ALA A 272 11.74 -6.47 -20.09
CA ALA A 272 13.06 -6.23 -19.55
C ALA A 272 13.15 -6.76 -18.11
N THR A 273 14.35 -7.13 -17.68
CA THR A 273 14.57 -7.68 -16.33
C THR A 273 15.10 -6.59 -15.41
N ALA A 274 14.42 -6.36 -14.29
CA ALA A 274 14.92 -5.50 -13.23
C ALA A 274 16.12 -6.18 -12.54
N ALA A 275 17.11 -5.39 -12.11
CA ALA A 275 18.09 -5.90 -11.17
C ALA A 275 17.40 -6.24 -9.82
N PRO A 276 17.92 -7.19 -9.02
CA PRO A 276 17.31 -7.54 -7.74
C PRO A 276 17.17 -6.31 -6.82
N GLN A 277 15.94 -6.00 -6.44
CA GLN A 277 15.58 -4.86 -5.62
C GLN A 277 14.30 -5.14 -4.83
N GLY A 278 13.97 -4.29 -3.87
CA GLY A 278 12.78 -4.45 -3.02
C GLY A 278 12.81 -5.71 -2.15
N ALA A 279 11.64 -6.21 -1.79
CA ALA A 279 11.51 -7.38 -0.93
C ALA A 279 11.66 -8.71 -1.71
N LEU A 280 12.63 -9.52 -1.29
CA LEU A 280 12.92 -10.84 -1.85
C LEU A 280 12.44 -11.95 -0.92
N ASN A 281 11.96 -13.06 -1.47
CA ASN A 281 11.47 -14.19 -0.66
C ASN A 281 12.59 -14.84 0.19
N ASN A 282 12.40 -14.91 1.51
CA ASN A 282 13.26 -15.65 2.43
C ASN A 282 12.83 -17.11 2.53
N LYS A 283 13.06 -17.87 1.45
CA LYS A 283 12.57 -19.25 1.32
C LYS A 283 13.54 -20.11 0.53
N GLN A 284 13.77 -21.34 0.98
CA GLN A 284 14.50 -22.35 0.21
C GLN A 284 13.92 -23.75 0.43
N THR A 285 14.35 -24.69 -0.41
CA THR A 285 13.97 -26.10 -0.31
C THR A 285 15.19 -26.94 0.06
N LEU A 286 15.11 -27.69 1.15
CA LEU A 286 16.14 -28.60 1.63
C LEU A 286 15.57 -30.00 1.82
N LYS A 287 16.44 -31.03 1.84
CA LYS A 287 16.04 -32.40 2.20
C LYS A 287 16.15 -32.59 3.71
N LEU A 288 15.15 -33.24 4.31
CA LEU A 288 15.21 -33.69 5.70
C LEU A 288 16.42 -34.60 5.92
N ASP A 289 17.22 -34.32 6.94
CA ASP A 289 18.44 -35.07 7.28
C ASP A 289 19.39 -35.24 6.07
N GLY A 290 19.38 -34.29 5.13
CA GLY A 290 20.18 -34.28 3.91
C GLY A 290 19.76 -35.27 2.81
N THR A 291 18.94 -36.27 3.12
CA THR A 291 18.62 -37.37 2.19
C THR A 291 17.14 -37.65 2.02
N GLY A 292 16.31 -37.25 2.98
CA GLY A 292 14.88 -37.50 3.01
C GLY A 292 14.05 -36.60 2.08
N ALA A 293 12.77 -36.45 2.42
CA ALA A 293 11.82 -35.65 1.65
C ALA A 293 12.27 -34.19 1.57
N LYS A 294 11.95 -33.54 0.45
CA LYS A 294 12.16 -32.10 0.27
C LYS A 294 11.10 -31.34 1.08
N VAL A 295 11.54 -30.37 1.87
CA VAL A 295 10.69 -29.47 2.65
C VAL A 295 11.13 -28.03 2.43
N THR A 296 10.19 -27.10 2.61
CA THR A 296 10.47 -25.67 2.52
C THR A 296 10.79 -25.12 3.90
N VAL A 297 11.83 -24.29 3.98
CA VAL A 297 12.34 -23.66 5.21
C VAL A 297 12.76 -22.21 4.92
N PRO A 298 12.95 -21.36 5.94
CA PRO A 298 13.61 -20.06 5.76
C PRO A 298 14.99 -20.22 5.10
N MET A 299 15.37 -19.27 4.24
CA MET A 299 16.68 -19.29 3.60
C MET A 299 17.77 -18.75 4.53
N TRP A 300 17.48 -17.62 5.17
CA TRP A 300 18.34 -16.88 6.06
C TRP A 300 17.65 -16.64 7.39
N ILE A 301 18.43 -16.60 8.46
CA ILE A 301 17.99 -16.21 9.81
C ILE A 301 19.02 -15.24 10.40
N ILE A 302 18.65 -14.50 11.45
CA ILE A 302 19.61 -13.79 12.29
C ILE A 302 19.67 -14.55 13.62
N PRO A 303 20.72 -15.33 13.89
CA PRO A 303 20.79 -16.15 15.09
C PRO A 303 20.57 -15.34 16.37
N GLY A 304 19.64 -15.80 17.22
CA GLY A 304 19.34 -15.16 18.51
C GLY A 304 18.53 -13.87 18.42
N ALA A 305 18.20 -13.36 17.22
CA ALA A 305 17.32 -12.21 17.09
C ALA A 305 15.90 -12.54 17.56
N THR A 306 15.24 -11.52 18.09
CA THR A 306 13.86 -11.59 18.60
C THR A 306 13.03 -10.45 18.02
N SER A 307 11.75 -10.71 17.76
CA SER A 307 10.73 -9.73 17.37
C SER A 307 11.14 -8.88 16.16
N TYR A 308 11.74 -9.51 15.15
CA TYR A 308 12.15 -8.86 13.91
C TYR A 308 11.34 -9.38 12.72
N TYR A 309 11.02 -8.52 11.76
CA TYR A 309 10.06 -8.82 10.68
C TYR A 309 10.65 -8.77 9.27
N TYR A 310 11.93 -8.42 9.13
CA TYR A 310 12.71 -8.50 7.89
C TYR A 310 14.18 -8.87 8.17
N ILE A 311 14.89 -9.31 7.13
CA ILE A 311 16.36 -9.41 7.12
C ILE A 311 16.87 -8.42 6.08
N LEU A 312 17.87 -7.58 6.37
CA LEU A 312 18.42 -6.71 5.34
C LEU A 312 19.22 -7.54 4.32
N ALA A 313 19.14 -7.18 3.04
CA ALA A 313 19.97 -7.80 2.01
C ALA A 313 21.47 -7.70 2.37
N SER A 314 21.90 -6.59 2.97
CA SER A 314 23.27 -6.40 3.47
C SER A 314 23.66 -7.37 4.59
N ASP A 315 22.71 -7.83 5.41
CA ASP A 315 22.98 -8.82 6.46
C ASP A 315 23.28 -10.21 5.87
N THR A 316 22.88 -10.48 4.63
CA THR A 316 23.14 -11.75 3.93
C THR A 316 24.50 -11.82 3.24
N LEU A 317 25.24 -10.70 3.22
CA LEU A 317 26.58 -10.63 2.63
C LEU A 317 27.63 -11.25 3.57
N ALA A 318 28.83 -11.51 3.03
CA ALA A 318 29.94 -12.03 3.83
C ALA A 318 30.25 -11.10 5.02
N GLY A 319 30.26 -11.65 6.24
CA GLY A 319 30.46 -10.88 7.47
C GLY A 319 29.19 -10.17 8.00
N GLY A 320 28.06 -10.29 7.30
CA GLY A 320 26.76 -9.79 7.76
C GLY A 320 26.19 -10.62 8.93
N LYS A 321 25.08 -10.12 9.51
CA LYS A 321 24.45 -10.73 10.70
C LYS A 321 23.64 -11.97 10.39
N ALA A 322 23.19 -12.14 9.14
CA ALA A 322 22.34 -13.24 8.76
C ALA A 322 23.16 -14.49 8.43
N ALA A 323 22.66 -15.65 8.85
CA ALA A 323 23.23 -16.95 8.56
C ALA A 323 22.31 -17.71 7.60
N LYS A 324 22.90 -18.28 6.54
CA LYS A 324 22.18 -19.14 5.61
C LYS A 324 21.94 -20.50 6.25
N ILE A 325 20.70 -20.96 6.22
CA ILE A 325 20.36 -22.32 6.64
C ILE A 325 20.93 -23.30 5.62
N THR A 326 21.65 -24.31 6.09
CA THR A 326 22.32 -25.34 5.28
C THR A 326 21.72 -26.73 5.47
N GLY A 327 20.90 -26.94 6.50
CA GLY A 327 20.24 -28.22 6.76
C GLY A 327 18.98 -28.08 7.62
N VAL A 328 18.13 -29.10 7.54
CA VAL A 328 16.94 -29.26 8.36
C VAL A 328 16.80 -30.73 8.75
N SER A 329 16.59 -31.01 10.03
CA SER A 329 16.41 -32.39 10.51
C SER A 329 14.96 -32.87 10.37
N SER A 330 14.73 -34.18 10.50
CA SER A 330 13.38 -34.76 10.59
C SER A 330 12.54 -34.22 11.75
N ALA A 331 13.18 -33.75 12.83
CA ALA A 331 12.55 -33.07 13.96
C ALA A 331 12.37 -31.56 13.75
N GLY A 332 12.86 -31.02 12.63
CA GLY A 332 12.74 -29.60 12.27
C GLY A 332 13.87 -28.69 12.76
N ALA A 333 14.92 -29.22 13.40
CA ALA A 333 16.08 -28.43 13.79
C ALA A 333 16.80 -27.88 12.54
N LEU A 334 17.13 -26.58 12.54
CA LEU A 334 17.81 -25.92 11.42
C LEU A 334 19.30 -25.80 11.70
N THR A 335 20.14 -26.19 10.74
CA THR A 335 21.61 -26.03 10.83
C THR A 335 22.06 -24.88 9.95
N TYR A 336 23.03 -24.10 10.42
CA TYR A 336 23.70 -23.04 9.67
C TYR A 336 25.19 -23.00 10.06
N ASN A 337 26.00 -22.25 9.31
CA ASN A 337 27.39 -22.05 9.70
C ASN A 337 27.47 -21.21 10.99
N GLY A 338 27.81 -21.83 12.11
CA GLY A 338 27.85 -21.20 13.42
C GLY A 338 26.93 -21.83 14.46
N GLY A 339 26.03 -22.76 14.09
CA GLY A 339 25.24 -23.50 15.07
C GLY A 339 23.97 -24.15 14.52
N THR A 340 23.06 -24.43 15.46
CA THR A 340 21.77 -25.05 15.20
C THR A 340 20.67 -24.28 15.94
N VAL A 341 19.49 -24.19 15.32
CA VAL A 341 18.24 -23.80 15.98
C VAL A 341 17.46 -25.08 16.27
N ASP A 342 17.19 -25.34 17.54
CA ASP A 342 16.24 -26.37 17.96
C ASP A 342 14.89 -25.72 18.27
N PRO A 343 13.87 -25.87 17.39
CA PRO A 343 12.57 -25.26 17.61
C PRO A 343 11.66 -26.06 18.56
N THR A 344 12.12 -27.23 19.03
CA THR A 344 11.32 -28.13 19.89
C THR A 344 11.41 -27.76 21.37
N THR A 345 12.36 -26.90 21.74
CA THR A 345 12.54 -26.42 23.11
C THR A 345 11.75 -25.11 23.32
N GLY A 346 10.66 -25.19 24.09
CA GLY A 346 9.79 -24.03 24.38
C GLY A 346 8.88 -23.64 23.21
N THR A 347 8.31 -22.44 23.29
CA THR A 347 7.30 -21.94 22.31
C THR A 347 7.81 -20.75 21.49
N ASP A 348 9.10 -20.40 21.60
CA ASP A 348 9.65 -19.17 21.01
C ASP A 348 9.56 -19.12 19.48
N TYR A 349 9.50 -20.29 18.83
CA TYR A 349 9.39 -20.43 17.37
C TYR A 349 8.00 -20.86 16.92
N GLN A 350 7.01 -20.94 17.81
CA GLN A 350 5.69 -21.49 17.52
C GLN A 350 4.63 -20.38 17.48
N ARG A 351 3.43 -20.69 17.00
CA ARG A 351 2.26 -19.85 17.26
C ARG A 351 2.01 -19.74 18.76
N THR A 352 1.50 -18.58 19.21
CA THR A 352 1.25 -18.30 20.62
C THR A 352 -0.15 -17.72 20.82
N GLY A 353 -0.74 -17.94 22.00
CA GLY A 353 -2.07 -17.43 22.33
C GLY A 353 -3.20 -18.20 21.64
N ASP A 354 -4.21 -17.48 21.18
CA ASP A 354 -5.39 -18.05 20.54
C ASP A 354 -5.04 -18.72 19.19
N ALA A 355 -5.70 -19.83 18.86
CA ALA A 355 -5.41 -20.57 17.63
C ALA A 355 -5.73 -19.76 16.36
N VAL A 356 -6.75 -18.89 16.42
CA VAL A 356 -7.22 -18.08 15.30
C VAL A 356 -6.54 -16.72 15.29
N TYR A 357 -6.58 -16.00 16.42
CA TYR A 357 -6.15 -14.60 16.54
C TYR A 357 -4.81 -14.40 17.27
N GLY A 358 -4.20 -15.47 17.77
CA GLY A 358 -2.92 -15.39 18.49
C GLY A 358 -1.74 -15.08 17.57
N GLY A 359 -0.69 -14.46 18.10
CA GLY A 359 0.50 -14.08 17.35
C GLY A 359 1.52 -15.21 17.20
N ASP A 360 2.73 -14.82 16.79
CA ASP A 360 3.89 -15.70 16.67
C ASP A 360 4.85 -15.52 17.85
N GLY A 361 5.58 -16.58 18.16
CA GLY A 361 6.64 -16.56 19.15
C GLY A 361 7.75 -15.56 18.78
N PRO A 362 8.45 -15.01 19.78
CA PRO A 362 9.40 -13.91 19.56
C PRO A 362 10.61 -14.28 18.69
N LYS A 363 10.91 -15.56 18.47
CA LYS A 363 12.05 -16.00 17.65
C LYS A 363 11.64 -16.54 16.27
N CYS A 364 10.36 -16.46 15.91
CA CYS A 364 9.90 -16.75 14.57
C CYS A 364 10.61 -15.87 13.53
N PHE A 365 10.72 -16.37 12.29
CA PHE A 365 11.60 -15.74 11.30
C PHE A 365 10.83 -14.93 10.24
N PRO A 366 11.40 -13.81 9.75
CA PRO A 366 10.86 -13.07 8.62
C PRO A 366 10.68 -13.90 7.35
N SER A 367 9.62 -13.60 6.60
CA SER A 367 9.35 -14.21 5.30
C SER A 367 10.12 -13.59 4.14
N TYR A 368 10.75 -12.43 4.33
CA TYR A 368 11.41 -11.69 3.28
C TYR A 368 12.75 -11.08 3.70
N ILE A 369 13.55 -10.80 2.68
CA ILE A 369 14.81 -10.07 2.73
C ILE A 369 14.53 -8.70 2.11
N ALA A 370 14.80 -7.62 2.84
CA ALA A 370 14.54 -6.26 2.42
C ALA A 370 15.78 -5.64 1.73
N SER A 371 15.57 -5.06 0.56
CA SER A 371 16.56 -4.29 -0.19
C SER A 371 15.95 -2.96 -0.61
N PRO A 372 16.73 -1.87 -0.73
CA PRO A 372 16.23 -0.64 -1.31
C PRO A 372 15.75 -0.87 -2.76
N LEU A 373 14.81 -0.04 -3.17
CA LEU A 373 14.42 0.16 -4.56
C LEU A 373 15.50 0.99 -5.27
N ILE A 374 15.61 0.83 -6.58
CA ILE A 374 16.54 1.52 -7.47
C ILE A 374 15.84 1.96 -8.77
N GLY A 375 16.45 2.90 -9.51
CA GLY A 375 15.91 3.34 -10.81
C GLY A 375 14.63 4.18 -10.68
N GLY A 376 13.77 4.11 -11.69
CA GLY A 376 12.44 4.74 -11.73
C GLY A 376 11.56 4.27 -10.58
N GLN A 377 11.60 2.96 -10.25
CA GLN A 377 10.85 2.37 -9.13
C GLN A 377 11.10 3.04 -7.75
N ALA A 378 12.20 3.79 -7.61
CA ALA A 378 12.67 4.38 -6.37
C ALA A 378 12.48 5.90 -6.26
N ASP A 379 11.79 6.52 -7.20
CA ASP A 379 11.75 7.98 -7.33
C ASP A 379 10.74 8.67 -6.39
N ILE A 380 9.87 7.89 -5.74
CA ILE A 380 9.00 8.34 -4.65
C ILE A 380 9.72 8.21 -3.31
N THR A 381 9.94 9.36 -2.67
CA THR A 381 10.41 9.40 -1.28
C THR A 381 9.21 9.29 -0.35
N GLY A 382 9.25 8.40 0.63
CA GLY A 382 8.17 8.23 1.60
C GLY A 382 8.63 7.91 3.01
N ALA A 383 7.77 8.15 3.99
CA ALA A 383 7.94 7.79 5.38
C ALA A 383 6.60 7.38 5.98
N ALA A 384 6.61 6.41 6.90
CA ALA A 384 5.41 5.94 7.57
C ALA A 384 5.67 5.72 9.06
N VAL A 385 4.80 6.27 9.92
CA VAL A 385 4.86 6.13 11.37
C VAL A 385 3.54 5.57 11.89
N TYR A 386 3.63 4.46 12.62
CA TYR A 386 2.50 3.93 13.36
C TYR A 386 2.38 4.64 14.72
N THR A 387 1.23 5.25 14.97
CA THR A 387 0.97 6.10 16.14
C THR A 387 0.49 5.32 17.38
N GLY A 388 0.30 4.00 17.26
CA GLY A 388 -0.40 3.20 18.27
C GLY A 388 -1.91 3.08 18.02
N SER A 389 -2.46 3.85 17.07
CA SER A 389 -3.89 3.83 16.74
C SER A 389 -4.18 3.98 15.24
N GLY A 390 -3.13 3.97 14.42
CA GLY A 390 -3.19 4.20 12.99
C GLY A 390 -1.87 4.66 12.40
N TRP A 391 -1.88 4.90 11.10
CA TRP A 391 -0.72 5.27 10.31
C TRP A 391 -0.76 6.75 9.93
N ILE A 392 0.41 7.38 10.00
CA ILE A 392 0.72 8.64 9.34
C ILE A 392 1.72 8.30 8.24
N VAL A 393 1.39 8.64 6.99
CA VAL A 393 2.25 8.39 5.84
C VAL A 393 2.43 9.68 5.06
N GLU A 394 3.69 10.07 4.88
CA GLU A 394 4.09 11.21 4.07
C GLU A 394 4.86 10.71 2.87
N TYR A 395 4.60 11.28 1.70
CA TYR A 395 5.33 10.92 0.49
C TYR A 395 5.37 12.08 -0.49
N LYS A 396 6.43 12.09 -1.30
CA LYS A 396 6.63 13.09 -2.35
C LYS A 396 7.27 12.46 -3.57
N ARG A 397 7.00 13.07 -4.71
CA ARG A 397 7.65 12.80 -5.99
C ARG A 397 7.86 14.12 -6.72
N LEU A 398 8.74 14.15 -7.71
CA LEU A 398 8.83 15.31 -8.61
C LEU A 398 7.47 15.55 -9.30
N LEU A 399 7.14 16.83 -9.55
CA LEU A 399 5.98 17.18 -10.38
C LEU A 399 6.12 16.59 -11.79
N LYS A 400 7.34 16.58 -12.31
CA LYS A 400 7.73 15.96 -13.58
C LYS A 400 9.03 15.19 -13.37
N THR A 401 8.98 13.89 -13.58
CA THR A 401 10.13 13.01 -13.48
C THR A 401 10.98 13.08 -14.75
N ALA A 402 12.09 12.34 -14.78
CA ALA A 402 12.91 12.19 -15.98
C ALA A 402 12.42 11.04 -16.88
N ASP A 403 11.25 10.46 -16.57
CA ASP A 403 10.68 9.34 -17.30
C ASP A 403 10.42 9.68 -18.78
N VAL A 404 10.84 8.76 -19.64
CA VAL A 404 10.65 8.80 -21.10
C VAL A 404 9.84 7.61 -21.59
N LEU A 405 9.53 6.66 -20.71
CA LEU A 405 8.80 5.42 -20.95
C LEU A 405 7.28 5.57 -20.73
N LYS A 406 6.86 6.73 -20.23
CA LYS A 406 5.46 7.06 -19.90
C LYS A 406 4.91 6.11 -18.84
N GLN A 407 5.67 5.88 -17.80
CA GLN A 407 5.31 5.09 -16.62
C GLN A 407 4.90 6.01 -15.46
N ASP A 408 5.30 7.27 -15.54
CA ASP A 408 4.97 8.32 -14.60
C ASP A 408 3.88 9.27 -15.07
N VAL A 409 2.99 9.70 -14.17
CA VAL A 409 2.09 10.83 -14.42
C VAL A 409 2.86 12.16 -14.45
N ASP A 410 2.52 13.10 -15.33
CA ASP A 410 3.11 14.45 -15.36
C ASP A 410 2.18 15.50 -14.74
N PHE A 411 2.56 16.02 -13.56
CA PHE A 411 1.81 17.06 -12.85
C PHE A 411 2.24 18.49 -13.22
N SER A 412 3.24 18.70 -14.08
CA SER A 412 3.78 20.05 -14.38
C SER A 412 2.77 21.01 -14.99
N SER A 413 1.72 20.49 -15.62
CA SER A 413 0.62 21.27 -16.17
C SER A 413 -0.32 21.87 -15.11
N LEU A 414 -0.27 21.33 -13.88
CA LEU A 414 -1.17 21.65 -12.76
C LEU A 414 -2.66 21.56 -13.16
N GLN A 415 -2.98 20.63 -14.07
CA GLN A 415 -4.35 20.28 -14.43
C GLN A 415 -4.92 19.31 -13.41
N ASP A 416 -6.25 19.27 -13.32
CA ASP A 416 -6.94 18.32 -12.47
C ASP A 416 -6.63 16.89 -12.91
N GLN A 417 -6.36 16.01 -11.94
CA GLN A 417 -6.04 14.61 -12.18
C GLN A 417 -7.07 13.71 -11.50
N PRO A 418 -7.78 12.84 -12.24
CA PRO A 418 -8.53 11.76 -11.60
C PRO A 418 -7.55 10.81 -10.91
N PHE A 419 -7.89 10.35 -9.72
CA PHE A 419 -7.09 9.37 -9.01
C PHE A 419 -7.98 8.41 -8.20
N GLY A 420 -7.39 7.29 -7.81
CA GLY A 420 -8.01 6.37 -6.87
C GLY A 420 -7.07 6.07 -5.70
N PHE A 421 -7.63 5.67 -4.56
CA PHE A 421 -6.87 5.33 -3.37
C PHE A 421 -7.33 4.01 -2.79
N ALA A 422 -6.39 3.18 -2.32
CA ALA A 422 -6.69 1.91 -1.70
C ALA A 422 -5.92 1.73 -0.39
N ILE A 423 -6.51 0.99 0.56
CA ILE A 423 -5.91 0.64 1.85
C ILE A 423 -6.05 -0.86 2.10
N TRP A 424 -4.97 -1.50 2.54
CA TRP A 424 -4.93 -2.86 3.06
C TRP A 424 -4.68 -2.77 4.56
N ASN A 425 -5.42 -3.55 5.34
CA ASN A 425 -5.18 -3.77 6.76
C ASN A 425 -4.96 -5.27 6.97
N GLN A 426 -3.76 -5.65 7.39
CA GLN A 426 -3.41 -7.03 7.74
C GLN A 426 -3.84 -8.08 6.69
N SER A 427 -3.75 -7.74 5.40
CA SER A 427 -4.27 -8.59 4.32
C SER A 427 -3.28 -8.72 3.16
N ASN A 428 -3.50 -9.75 2.32
CA ASN A 428 -2.67 -9.98 1.15
C ASN A 428 -3.06 -9.04 0.02
N TYR A 429 -4.27 -9.24 -0.53
CA TYR A 429 -4.79 -8.47 -1.64
C TYR A 429 -6.20 -7.95 -1.38
N GLN A 430 -6.80 -8.27 -0.22
CA GLN A 430 -8.12 -7.78 0.17
C GLN A 430 -8.03 -6.34 0.65
N HIS A 431 -8.50 -5.39 -0.15
CA HIS A 431 -8.31 -3.97 0.14
C HIS A 431 -9.58 -3.16 -0.03
N GLY A 432 -9.65 -2.10 0.76
CA GLY A 432 -10.67 -1.09 0.60
C GLY A 432 -10.30 -0.18 -0.55
N ILE A 433 -11.27 0.14 -1.38
CA ILE A 433 -11.09 1.02 -2.55
C ILE A 433 -11.92 2.28 -2.34
N GLN A 434 -11.31 3.43 -2.57
CA GLN A 434 -12.00 4.70 -2.75
C GLN A 434 -11.80 5.18 -4.20
N PRO A 435 -12.81 4.97 -5.06
CA PRO A 435 -12.80 5.48 -6.42
C PRO A 435 -13.26 6.95 -6.49
N TYR A 436 -13.20 7.52 -7.70
CA TYR A 436 -13.81 8.80 -8.08
C TYR A 436 -13.24 10.02 -7.34
N LEU A 437 -11.94 10.00 -7.05
CA LEU A 437 -11.26 11.14 -6.47
C LEU A 437 -10.67 12.03 -7.56
N THR A 438 -10.56 13.32 -7.28
CA THR A 438 -9.93 14.31 -8.16
C THR A 438 -8.93 15.13 -7.39
N LEU A 439 -7.71 15.21 -7.89
CA LEU A 439 -6.66 16.10 -7.41
C LEU A 439 -6.76 17.41 -8.20
N THR A 440 -6.94 18.52 -7.51
CA THR A 440 -7.04 19.87 -8.08
C THR A 440 -5.92 20.75 -7.53
N PHE A 441 -5.28 21.53 -8.40
CA PHE A 441 -4.20 22.43 -8.01
C PHE A 441 -4.69 23.85 -7.73
N LYS A 442 -4.41 24.36 -6.54
CA LYS A 442 -4.62 25.77 -6.19
C LYS A 442 -3.35 26.58 -6.51
N LYS A 443 -3.44 27.33 -7.61
CA LYS A 443 -2.35 28.09 -8.24
C LYS A 443 -1.95 29.34 -7.48
#